data_AF-A0A920LKD3-F1
#
_entry.id   AF-A0A920LKD3-F1
#
_cell.length_a   1.000
_cell.length_b   1.000
_cell.length_c   1.000
_cell.angle_alpha   90.00
_cell.angle_beta   90.00
_cell.angle_gamma   90.00
#
_symmetry.space_group_name_H-M   'P 1'
#
loop_
_entity.id
_entity.type
_entity.pdbx_description
1 polymer ?
#
loop_
_entity_poly.entity_id
_entity_poly.type
_entity_poly.pdbx_seq_one_letter_code
_entity_poly.pdbx_strand_id
1 'polypeptide(L)' 'MSILSKKFYDRKIDRRYIALVWGDLENDKGTISGNIGRHPKNRKIMTVFSDSENGKKQSHIIEF' A
#
# COMPACT_ATOMS: atom_id res chain seq x y z
N MET A 1 -2.40 -10.29 -25.13
CA MET A 1 -2.17 -9.85 -23.73
C MET A 1 -0.95 -8.93 -23.73
N SER A 2 -1.07 -7.68 -23.27
CA SER A 2 0.04 -6.72 -23.35
C SER A 2 1.16 -7.10 -22.36
N ILE A 3 2.42 -6.98 -22.79
CA ILE A 3 3.62 -7.31 -21.98
C ILE A 3 3.65 -6.49 -20.68
N LEU A 4 3.15 -5.26 -20.72
CA LEU A 4 3.13 -4.34 -19.59
C LEU A 4 2.15 -4.79 -18.48
N SER A 5 0.93 -5.22 -18.85
CA SER A 5 -0.05 -5.71 -17.88
C SER A 5 0.48 -6.92 -17.09
N LYS A 6 1.23 -7.80 -17.75
CA LYS A 6 1.87 -8.96 -17.09
C LYS A 6 2.91 -8.54 -16.06
N LYS A 7 3.74 -7.52 -16.36
CA LYS A 7 4.74 -7.01 -15.42
C LYS A 7 4.13 -6.44 -14.14
N PHE A 8 2.96 -5.78 -14.24
CA PHE A 8 2.21 -5.30 -13.08
C PHE A 8 1.64 -6.44 -12.23
N TYR A 9 1.08 -7.46 -12.88
CA TYR A 9 0.55 -8.65 -12.21
C TYR A 9 1.64 -9.41 -11.45
N ASP A 10 2.80 -9.61 -12.10
CA ASP A 10 3.96 -10.29 -11.52
C ASP A 10 4.68 -9.46 -10.43
N ARG A 11 4.26 -8.20 -10.18
CA ARG A 11 4.91 -7.25 -9.25
C ARG A 11 6.40 -7.03 -9.53
N LYS A 12 6.82 -7.12 -10.80
CA LYS A 12 8.23 -6.98 -11.23
C LYS A 12 8.65 -5.53 -11.53
N ILE A 13 7.81 -4.57 -11.23
CA ILE A 13 8.07 -3.14 -11.46
C ILE A 13 8.29 -2.48 -10.12
N ASP A 14 9.44 -1.82 -9.98
CA ASP A 14 9.70 -0.94 -8.85
C ASP A 14 8.96 0.40 -9.05
N ARG A 15 8.26 0.85 -8.01
CA ARG A 15 7.48 2.09 -8.01
C ARG A 15 7.84 2.85 -6.74
N ARG A 16 8.64 3.91 -6.91
CA ARG A 16 9.09 4.80 -5.83
C ARG A 16 8.39 6.14 -5.95
N TYR A 17 7.95 6.67 -4.81
CA TYR A 17 7.22 7.93 -4.72
C TYR A 17 7.84 8.77 -3.62
N ILE A 18 7.94 10.08 -3.84
CA ILE A 18 8.34 11.05 -2.82
C ILE A 18 7.06 11.64 -2.22
N ALA A 19 7.00 11.68 -0.90
CA ALA A 19 5.87 12.22 -0.16
C ALA A 19 6.35 13.06 1.03
N LEU A 20 5.59 14.09 1.39
CA LEU A 20 5.77 14.84 2.63
C LEU A 20 4.80 14.28 3.68
N VAL A 21 5.32 13.94 4.85
CA VAL A 21 4.52 13.42 5.95
C VAL A 21 4.58 14.35 7.16
N TRP A 22 3.57 14.26 8.01
CA TRP A 22 3.49 15.02 9.24
C TRP A 22 4.01 14.17 10.41
N GLY A 23 4.76 14.81 11.32
CA GLY A 23 5.29 14.18 12.52
C GLY A 23 6.82 14.04 12.50
N ASP A 24 7.35 13.58 13.62
CA ASP A 24 8.74 13.16 13.74
C ASP A 24 8.79 11.63 13.67
N LEU A 25 9.59 11.11 12.75
CA LEU A 25 9.66 9.68 12.48
C LEU A 25 10.77 9.09 13.32
N GLU A 26 10.46 8.09 14.14
CA GLU A 26 11.46 7.44 14.99
C GLU A 26 12.58 6.74 14.20
N ASN A 27 12.30 6.33 12.96
CA ASN A 27 13.24 5.60 12.12
C ASN A 27 13.23 6.14 10.67
N ASP A 28 14.40 6.20 10.05
CA ASP A 28 14.57 6.64 8.64
C ASP A 28 13.98 5.64 7.63
N LYS A 29 13.71 4.39 8.04
CA LYS A 29 13.13 3.35 7.17
C LYS A 29 12.15 2.46 7.93
N GLY A 30 11.09 2.07 7.25
CA GLY A 30 10.07 1.17 7.78
C GLY A 30 9.29 0.43 6.70
N THR A 31 8.49 -0.55 7.12
CA THR A 31 7.54 -1.23 6.25
C THR A 31 6.16 -1.19 6.88
N ILE A 32 5.18 -0.67 6.14
CA ILE A 32 3.78 -0.70 6.54
C ILE A 32 3.10 -1.86 5.80
N SER A 33 2.61 -2.84 6.56
CA SER A 33 1.83 -3.96 6.03
C SER A 33 0.43 -3.98 6.62
N GLY A 34 -0.58 -4.14 5.77
CA GLY A 34 -1.97 -4.28 6.20
C GLY A 34 -2.89 -4.66 5.06
N ASN A 35 -4.05 -5.23 5.38
CA ASN A 35 -5.07 -5.45 4.37
C ASN A 35 -5.79 -4.13 4.10
N ILE A 36 -5.75 -3.65 2.86
CA ILE A 36 -6.40 -2.38 2.50
C ILE A 36 -7.63 -2.69 1.65
N GLY A 37 -8.74 -2.05 1.99
CA GLY A 37 -9.95 -2.12 1.19
C GLY A 37 -10.77 -0.85 1.29
N ARG A 38 -11.90 -0.83 0.59
CA ARG A 38 -12.84 0.29 0.67
C ARG A 38 -13.47 0.32 2.05
N HIS A 39 -13.56 1.49 2.64
CA HIS A 39 -14.25 1.64 3.90
C HIS A 39 -15.74 1.26 3.73
N PRO A 40 -16.32 0.44 4.63
CA PRO A 40 -17.65 -0.15 4.44
C PRO A 40 -18.77 0.89 4.36
N LYS A 41 -18.69 1.94 5.18
CA LYS A 41 -19.67 3.04 5.19
C LYS A 41 -19.34 4.16 4.20
N ASN A 42 -18.14 4.74 4.28
CA ASN A 42 -17.73 5.85 3.41
C ASN A 42 -16.89 5.36 2.22
N ARG A 43 -17.52 5.15 1.06
CA ARG A 43 -16.85 4.60 -0.13
C ARG A 43 -15.82 5.52 -0.80
N LYS A 44 -15.62 6.76 -0.34
CA LYS A 44 -14.58 7.67 -0.85
C LYS A 44 -13.21 7.45 -0.19
N ILE A 45 -13.17 6.78 0.96
CA ILE A 45 -11.94 6.53 1.71
C ILE A 45 -11.56 5.05 1.73
N MET A 46 -10.28 4.77 1.89
CA MET A 46 -9.74 3.44 2.13
C MET A 46 -9.55 3.23 3.62
N THR A 47 -9.61 1.98 4.07
CA THR A 47 -9.31 1.61 5.46
C THR A 47 -8.35 0.44 5.49
N VAL A 48 -7.56 0.38 6.56
CA VAL A 48 -6.79 -0.81 6.92
C VAL A 48 -7.73 -1.75 7.70
N PHE A 49 -7.78 -3.01 7.30
CA PHE A 49 -8.50 -4.08 7.96
C PHE A 49 -7.50 -4.91 8.77
N SER A 50 -7.83 -5.18 10.03
CA SER A 50 -7.10 -6.11 10.90
C SER A 50 -7.32 -7.57 10.49
N ASP A 51 -8.49 -7.87 9.94
CA ASP A 51 -8.90 -9.24 9.64
C ASP A 51 -8.43 -9.69 8.25
N SER A 52 -8.03 -10.96 8.17
CA SER A 52 -7.49 -11.57 6.95
C SER A 52 -8.53 -11.73 5.84
N GLU A 53 -9.82 -11.71 6.17
CA GLU A 53 -10.93 -11.95 5.23
C GLU A 53 -11.29 -10.71 4.39
N ASN A 54 -11.00 -9.50 4.88
CA ASN A 54 -11.42 -8.26 4.24
C ASN A 54 -10.23 -7.44 3.72
N GLY A 55 -10.37 -6.93 2.50
CA GLY A 55 -9.35 -6.12 1.83
C GLY A 55 -8.29 -6.94 1.08
N LYS A 56 -7.46 -6.26 0.29
CA LYS A 56 -6.31 -6.87 -0.38
C LYS A 56 -5.08 -6.68 0.47
N LYS A 57 -4.31 -7.75 0.68
CA LYS A 57 -3.02 -7.68 1.37
C LYS A 57 -2.07 -6.76 0.61
N GLN A 58 -1.65 -5.69 1.26
CA GLN A 58 -0.75 -4.70 0.70
C GLN A 58 0.39 -4.40 1.68
N SER A 59 1.59 -4.24 1.13
CA SER A 59 2.79 -3.90 1.88
C SER A 59 3.54 -2.83 1.11
N HIS A 60 3.88 -1.74 1.78
CA HIS A 60 4.70 -0.68 1.21
C HIS A 60 5.92 -0.47 2.10
N ILE A 61 7.08 -0.44 1.45
CA ILE A 61 8.32 -0.01 2.08
C ILE A 61 8.32 1.52 2.00
N ILE A 62 8.57 2.16 3.14
CA ILE A 62 8.71 3.60 3.21
C ILE A 62 10.14 3.87 3.68
N GLU A 63 10.86 4.62 2.86
CA GLU A 63 12.13 5.22 3.22
C GLU A 63 11.85 6.71 3.37
N PHE A 64 12.20 7.26 4.52
CA PHE A 64 11.95 8.64 4.92
C PHE A 64 13.18 9.51 4.68
#